data_AF-A0A2N3AED2-F1
#
_entry.id   AF-A0A2N3AED2-F1
#
_cell.length_a   1.000
_cell.length_b   1.000
_cell.length_c   1.000
_cell.angle_alpha   90.00
_cell.angle_beta   90.00
_cell.angle_gamma   90.00
#
_symmetry.space_group_name_H-M   'P 1'
#
loop_
_entity.id
_entity.type
_entity.pdbx_description
1 polymer ?
#
loop_
_entity_poly.entity_id
_entity_poly.type
_entity_poly.pdbx_seq_one_letter_code
_entity_poly.pdbx_strand_id
1 'polypeptide(L)'
;MASSFRNSILLSLRKLKFLHLLDQLRFQWMRIRNYQKNKLFRKTYPQVALPSDYLIYESFQLDYHKYYLDSRETAQWLIRHFAKHILLEDKKILDWGCGPGRIIRHLPELIGNKCEFYGTDYNKDSIAWCSKNIPNVSFNLNSLEAKLPWPDNTFDVIYGISIFTHLSENMHFAWLKELVRILKPATAGGGGGEAVR
;
A
#
# COMPACT_ATOMS: atom_id res chain seq x y z
N MET A 1 -25.39 27.20 -27.17
CA MET A 1 -24.36 26.21 -26.77
C MET A 1 -23.65 26.54 -25.44
N ALA A 2 -23.34 27.80 -25.13
CA ALA A 2 -22.61 28.16 -23.90
C ALA A 2 -23.38 27.95 -22.56
N SER A 3 -24.72 28.08 -22.55
CA SER A 3 -25.54 27.93 -21.33
C SER A 3 -25.68 26.49 -20.85
N SER A 4 -25.85 25.54 -21.79
CA SER A 4 -25.96 24.10 -21.49
C SER A 4 -24.66 23.54 -20.89
N PHE A 5 -23.51 23.98 -21.42
CA PHE A 5 -22.20 23.57 -20.93
C PHE A 5 -21.91 24.10 -19.52
N ARG A 6 -22.22 25.37 -19.26
CA ARG A 6 -22.09 26.00 -17.93
C ARG A 6 -22.95 25.30 -16.87
N ASN A 7 -24.18 24.93 -17.22
CA ASN A 7 -25.08 24.21 -16.31
C ASN A 7 -24.57 22.78 -16.01
N SER A 8 -24.03 22.07 -17.01
CA SER A 8 -23.43 20.75 -16.81
C SER A 8 -22.21 20.80 -15.88
N ILE A 9 -21.35 21.81 -16.01
CA ILE A 9 -20.19 22.00 -15.13
C ILE A 9 -20.63 22.28 -13.68
N LEU A 10 -21.63 23.16 -13.48
CA LEU A 10 -22.14 23.48 -12.16
C LEU A 10 -22.78 22.26 -11.48
N LEU A 11 -23.49 21.41 -12.22
CA LEU A 11 -24.05 20.16 -11.70
C LEU A 11 -22.96 19.16 -11.32
N SER A 12 -21.92 19.01 -12.13
CA SER A 12 -20.76 18.16 -11.80
C SER A 12 -20.02 18.66 -10.56
N LEU A 13 -19.80 19.97 -10.43
CA LEU A 13 -19.16 20.57 -9.24
C LEU A 13 -20.01 20.37 -7.98
N ARG A 14 -21.33 20.52 -8.07
CA ARG A 14 -22.25 20.24 -6.95
C ARG A 14 -22.21 18.77 -6.56
N LYS A 15 -22.22 17.86 -7.53
CA LYS A 15 -22.11 16.40 -7.30
C LYS A 15 -20.79 16.05 -6.61
N LEU A 16 -19.67 16.61 -7.06
CA LEU A 16 -18.36 16.42 -6.44
C LEU A 16 -18.32 16.91 -4.99
N LYS A 17 -18.84 18.12 -4.73
CA LYS A 17 -18.94 18.66 -3.36
C LYS A 17 -19.81 17.80 -2.45
N PHE A 18 -20.92 17.29 -2.97
CA PHE A 18 -21.81 16.41 -2.22
C PHE A 18 -21.16 15.06 -1.91
N LEU A 19 -20.46 14.45 -2.87
CA LEU A 19 -19.70 13.21 -2.64
C LEU A 19 -18.63 13.40 -1.58
N HIS A 20 -17.89 14.52 -1.63
CA HIS A 20 -16.90 14.84 -0.61
C HIS A 20 -17.55 15.02 0.77
N LEU A 21 -18.68 15.71 0.86
CA LEU A 21 -19.43 15.86 2.11
C LEU A 21 -19.88 14.51 2.66
N LEU A 22 -20.43 13.62 1.83
CA LEU A 22 -20.85 12.29 2.25
C LEU A 22 -19.67 11.46 2.75
N ASP A 23 -18.52 11.54 2.09
CA ASP A 23 -17.30 10.88 2.56
C ASP A 23 -16.84 11.41 3.91
N GLN A 24 -16.86 12.73 4.12
CA GLN A 24 -16.56 13.33 5.42
C GLN A 24 -17.55 12.89 6.50
N LEU A 25 -18.85 12.83 6.22
CA LEU A 25 -19.84 12.33 7.17
C LEU A 25 -19.61 10.86 7.51
N ARG A 26 -19.29 10.02 6.52
CA ARG A 26 -18.94 8.61 6.72
C ARG A 26 -17.68 8.47 7.57
N PHE A 27 -16.65 9.25 7.30
CA PHE A 27 -15.43 9.31 8.12
C PHE A 27 -15.76 9.66 9.58
N GLN A 28 -16.55 10.71 9.81
CA GLN A 28 -16.96 11.11 11.16
C GLN A 28 -17.75 10.02 11.87
N TRP A 29 -18.69 9.39 11.17
CA TRP A 29 -19.46 8.27 11.72
C TRP A 29 -18.57 7.08 12.09
N MET A 30 -17.63 6.69 11.23
CA MET A 30 -16.69 5.60 11.52
C MET A 30 -15.76 5.95 12.69
N ARG A 31 -15.34 7.22 12.80
CA ARG A 31 -14.50 7.70 13.91
C ARG A 31 -15.23 7.62 15.25
N ILE A 32 -16.51 8.04 15.29
CA ILE A 32 -17.35 7.95 16.49
C ILE A 32 -17.62 6.48 16.83
N ARG A 33 -18.03 5.67 15.84
CA ARG A 33 -18.34 4.25 16.02
C ARG A 33 -17.17 3.46 16.61
N ASN A 34 -15.95 3.73 16.15
CA ASN A 34 -14.75 3.01 16.61
C ASN A 34 -13.99 3.72 17.74
N TYR A 35 -14.50 4.86 18.25
CA TYR A 35 -13.78 5.71 19.20
C TYR A 35 -13.30 4.95 20.43
N GLN A 36 -14.18 4.21 21.12
CA GLN A 36 -13.82 3.52 22.36
C GLN A 36 -12.76 2.44 22.12
N LYS A 37 -12.91 1.66 21.04
CA LYS A 37 -11.95 0.62 20.65
C LYS A 37 -10.59 1.22 20.30
N ASN A 38 -10.57 2.28 19.49
CA ASN A 38 -9.36 2.96 19.05
C ASN A 38 -8.65 3.67 20.22
N LYS A 39 -9.42 4.26 21.14
CA LYS A 39 -8.89 4.84 22.39
C LYS A 39 -8.26 3.78 23.29
N LEU A 40 -8.91 2.64 23.45
CA LEU A 40 -8.37 1.51 24.21
C LEU A 40 -7.07 1.00 23.57
N PHE A 41 -7.04 0.81 22.26
CA PHE A 41 -5.83 0.39 21.54
C PHE A 41 -4.65 1.33 21.81
N ARG A 42 -4.85 2.65 21.71
CA ARG A 42 -3.77 3.63 22.00
C ARG A 42 -3.28 3.56 23.44
N LYS A 43 -4.16 3.26 24.40
CA LYS A 43 -3.79 3.06 25.80
C LYS A 43 -2.98 1.77 25.99
N THR A 44 -3.34 0.70 25.29
CA THR A 44 -2.68 -0.60 25.38
C THR A 44 -1.34 -0.64 24.65
N TYR A 45 -1.21 0.07 23.52
CA TYR A 45 -0.03 0.08 22.66
C TYR A 45 0.49 1.50 22.38
N PRO A 46 0.91 2.25 23.42
CA PRO A 46 1.32 3.66 23.26
C PRO A 46 2.55 3.87 22.37
N GLN A 47 3.39 2.84 22.22
CA GLN A 47 4.59 2.85 21.36
C GLN A 47 4.27 2.69 19.87
N VAL A 48 3.06 2.25 19.52
CA VAL A 48 2.69 2.01 18.11
C VAL A 48 2.39 3.34 17.43
N ALA A 49 3.30 3.75 16.54
CA ALA A 49 3.04 4.87 15.64
C ALA A 49 1.91 4.52 14.66
N LEU A 50 0.88 5.35 14.59
CA LEU A 50 -0.25 5.22 13.68
C LEU A 50 -0.36 6.45 12.76
N PRO A 51 -0.84 6.29 11.51
CA PRO A 51 -1.20 7.42 10.66
C PRO A 51 -2.37 8.22 11.24
N SER A 52 -2.71 9.33 10.59
CA SER A 52 -3.95 10.04 10.89
C SER A 52 -5.16 9.11 10.67
N ASP A 53 -6.23 9.33 11.42
CA ASP A 53 -7.47 8.57 11.25
C ASP A 53 -7.99 8.62 9.81
N TYR A 54 -7.82 9.76 9.14
CA TYR A 54 -8.25 9.92 7.76
C TYR A 54 -7.41 9.09 6.79
N LEU A 55 -6.08 9.05 6.95
CA LEU A 55 -5.24 8.17 6.14
C LEU A 55 -5.56 6.69 6.34
N ILE A 56 -5.85 6.29 7.59
CA ILE A 56 -6.30 4.92 7.87
C ILE A 56 -7.66 4.66 7.22
N TYR A 57 -8.61 5.59 7.31
CA TYR A 57 -9.95 5.48 6.73
C TYR A 57 -9.94 5.41 5.19
N GLU A 58 -9.08 6.19 4.56
CA GLU A 58 -8.96 6.23 3.10
C GLU A 58 -8.31 4.96 2.54
N SER A 59 -7.29 4.44 3.23
CA SER A 59 -6.55 3.25 2.79
C SER A 59 -7.12 1.92 3.32
N PHE A 60 -7.90 1.96 4.40
CA PHE A 60 -8.38 0.77 5.11
C PHE A 60 -9.59 1.06 6.01
N GLN A 61 -10.01 0.09 6.83
CA GLN A 61 -11.02 0.30 7.86
C GLN A 61 -10.42 1.09 9.04
N LEU A 62 -11.12 2.14 9.51
CA LEU A 62 -10.74 2.93 10.70
C LEU A 62 -10.91 2.12 12.00
N ASP A 63 -10.00 1.16 12.19
CA ASP A 63 -9.95 0.22 13.31
C ASP A 63 -8.48 -0.10 13.59
N TYR A 64 -7.92 0.42 14.68
CA TYR A 64 -6.48 0.33 14.93
C TYR A 64 -5.99 -1.09 15.19
N HIS A 65 -6.84 -1.94 15.78
CA HIS A 65 -6.50 -3.34 16.00
C HIS A 65 -6.30 -4.04 14.65
N LYS A 66 -7.29 -3.92 13.77
CA LYS A 66 -7.20 -4.51 12.43
C LYS A 66 -6.08 -3.89 11.60
N TYR A 67 -5.91 -2.58 11.74
CA TYR A 67 -4.88 -1.85 11.01
C TYR A 67 -3.48 -2.34 11.40
N TYR A 68 -3.21 -2.58 12.69
CA TYR A 68 -1.87 -2.91 13.15
C TYR A 68 -1.67 -4.41 13.43
N LEU A 69 -2.48 -5.01 14.30
CA LEU A 69 -2.28 -6.39 14.76
C LEU A 69 -2.62 -7.41 13.66
N ASP A 70 -3.82 -7.33 13.08
CA ASP A 70 -4.24 -8.28 12.03
C ASP A 70 -3.36 -8.14 10.76
N SER A 71 -2.83 -6.94 10.50
CA SER A 71 -1.89 -6.73 9.39
C SER A 71 -0.55 -7.45 9.59
N ARG A 72 -0.15 -7.72 10.84
CA ARG A 72 1.03 -8.53 11.13
C ARG A 72 0.82 -9.99 10.73
N GLU A 73 -0.38 -10.52 10.90
CA GLU A 73 -0.74 -11.86 10.43
C GLU A 73 -0.71 -11.93 8.89
N THR A 74 -1.15 -10.86 8.22
CA THR A 74 -1.03 -10.72 6.76
C THR A 74 0.44 -10.71 6.33
N ALA A 75 1.30 -9.98 7.04
CA ALA A 75 2.74 -9.95 6.80
C ALA A 75 3.37 -11.35 6.96
N GLN A 76 3.01 -12.09 8.01
CA GLN A 76 3.47 -13.47 8.21
C GLN A 76 2.96 -14.42 7.11
N TRP A 77 1.73 -14.23 6.63
CA TRP A 77 1.20 -14.99 5.51
C TRP A 77 1.98 -14.73 4.22
N LEU A 78 2.31 -13.47 3.92
CA LEU A 78 3.18 -13.10 2.79
C LEU A 78 4.55 -13.75 2.90
N ILE A 79 5.19 -13.68 4.08
CA ILE A 79 6.50 -14.30 4.31
C ILE A 79 6.45 -15.80 4.03
N ARG A 80 5.45 -16.51 4.55
CA ARG A 80 5.25 -17.94 4.27
C ARG A 80 4.99 -18.21 2.80
N HIS A 81 4.35 -17.29 2.09
CA HIS A 81 4.11 -17.42 0.66
C HIS A 81 5.40 -17.23 -0.14
N PHE A 82 6.16 -16.17 0.11
CA PHE A 82 7.43 -15.89 -0.56
C PHE A 82 8.45 -17.02 -0.31
N ALA A 83 8.52 -17.54 0.91
CA ALA A 83 9.45 -18.61 1.28
C ALA A 83 9.25 -19.92 0.50
N LYS A 84 8.10 -20.11 -0.17
CA LYS A 84 7.88 -21.25 -1.09
C LYS A 84 8.65 -21.12 -2.41
N HIS A 85 9.03 -19.91 -2.76
CA HIS A 85 9.60 -19.57 -4.07
C HIS A 85 11.02 -19.03 -3.96
N ILE A 86 11.40 -18.43 -2.83
CA ILE A 86 12.70 -17.80 -2.66
C ILE A 86 13.16 -17.84 -1.19
N LEU A 87 14.46 -18.06 -0.97
CA LEU A 87 15.07 -17.86 0.34
C LEU A 87 15.11 -16.37 0.68
N LEU A 88 14.51 -15.97 1.81
CA LEU A 88 14.41 -14.59 2.27
C LEU A 88 15.67 -14.14 3.02
N GLU A 89 16.81 -14.24 2.36
CA GLU A 89 18.12 -13.78 2.82
C GLU A 89 18.77 -12.94 1.71
N ASP A 90 19.26 -11.74 2.06
CA ASP A 90 19.87 -10.77 1.15
C ASP A 90 18.97 -10.42 -0.05
N LYS A 91 17.65 -10.24 0.23
CA LYS A 91 16.62 -9.93 -0.77
C LYS A 91 16.12 -8.51 -0.68
N LYS A 92 15.81 -7.92 -1.84
CA LYS A 92 15.10 -6.65 -1.97
C LYS A 92 13.62 -6.90 -2.19
N ILE A 93 12.78 -6.43 -1.26
CA ILE A 93 11.33 -6.66 -1.26
C ILE A 93 10.59 -5.33 -1.40
N LEU A 94 9.73 -5.23 -2.43
CA LEU A 94 8.91 -4.05 -2.71
C LEU A 94 7.43 -4.31 -2.38
N ASP A 95 6.85 -3.43 -1.57
CA ASP A 95 5.41 -3.22 -1.43
C ASP A 95 4.98 -2.11 -2.41
N TRP A 96 4.47 -2.49 -3.58
CA TRP A 96 3.90 -1.58 -4.56
C TRP A 96 2.49 -1.23 -4.13
N GLY A 97 2.16 0.07 -4.02
CA GLY A 97 0.91 0.59 -3.45
C GLY A 97 0.82 0.39 -1.93
N CYS A 98 1.91 0.72 -1.21
CA CYS A 98 2.04 0.42 0.22
C CYS A 98 1.08 1.21 1.11
N GLY A 99 0.44 2.27 0.59
CA GLY A 99 -0.35 3.21 1.37
C GLY A 99 0.41 3.73 2.58
N PRO A 100 -0.24 3.91 3.75
CA PRO A 100 0.41 4.28 5.00
C PRO A 100 1.12 3.09 5.68
N GLY A 101 1.72 2.19 4.88
CA GLY A 101 2.67 1.17 5.32
C GLY A 101 2.08 0.09 6.22
N ARG A 102 0.78 -0.23 6.07
CA ARG A 102 0.04 -1.13 6.96
C ARG A 102 0.74 -2.48 7.14
N ILE A 103 1.22 -3.07 6.04
CA ILE A 103 1.81 -4.43 6.04
C ILE A 103 3.33 -4.37 6.07
N ILE A 104 3.97 -3.62 5.15
CA ILE A 104 5.43 -3.54 5.01
C ILE A 104 6.16 -3.19 6.31
N ARG A 105 5.52 -2.42 7.21
CA ARG A 105 6.10 -2.03 8.51
C ARG A 105 6.46 -3.21 9.43
N HIS A 106 5.86 -4.39 9.21
CA HIS A 106 6.12 -5.58 10.03
C HIS A 106 7.20 -6.47 9.43
N LEU A 107 7.49 -6.36 8.13
CA LEU A 107 8.42 -7.27 7.45
C LEU A 107 9.86 -7.19 7.99
N PRO A 108 10.45 -6.01 8.29
CA PRO A 108 11.79 -5.94 8.85
C PRO A 108 11.96 -6.75 10.15
N GLU A 109 10.99 -6.65 11.05
CA GLU A 109 11.03 -7.39 12.33
C GLU A 109 10.81 -8.90 12.12
N LEU A 110 9.91 -9.28 11.23
CA LEU A 110 9.52 -10.69 11.04
C LEU A 110 10.52 -11.51 10.21
N ILE A 111 11.18 -10.89 9.22
CA ILE A 111 12.19 -11.55 8.38
C ILE A 111 13.60 -11.37 8.98
N GLY A 112 13.84 -10.24 9.67
CA GLY A 112 15.15 -9.87 10.22
C GLY A 112 15.99 -9.00 9.28
N ASN A 113 17.17 -8.57 9.75
CA ASN A 113 18.02 -7.55 9.12
C ASN A 113 18.76 -7.98 7.84
N LYS A 114 18.41 -9.11 7.24
CA LYS A 114 19.09 -9.61 6.03
C LYS A 114 18.40 -9.19 4.74
N CYS A 115 17.18 -8.66 4.81
CA CYS A 115 16.49 -8.15 3.63
C CYS A 115 16.43 -6.62 3.66
N GLU A 116 16.33 -6.03 2.48
CA GLU A 116 16.05 -4.62 2.29
C GLU A 116 14.59 -4.43 1.88
N PHE A 117 13.90 -3.50 2.53
CA PHE A 117 12.46 -3.30 2.36
C PHE A 117 12.17 -1.96 1.72
N TYR A 118 11.27 -1.98 0.75
CA TYR A 118 10.90 -0.81 -0.02
C TYR A 118 9.37 -0.70 -0.10
N GLY A 119 8.87 0.53 -0.01
CA GLY A 119 7.45 0.82 -0.19
C GLY A 119 7.25 1.95 -1.19
N THR A 120 6.26 1.85 -2.06
CA THR A 120 5.90 2.96 -2.95
C THR A 120 4.40 3.16 -3.06
N ASP A 121 3.99 4.42 -3.13
CA ASP A 121 2.61 4.83 -3.24
C ASP A 121 2.54 6.23 -3.87
N TYR A 122 1.42 6.56 -4.51
CA TYR A 122 1.20 7.86 -5.14
C TYR A 122 0.69 8.90 -4.13
N ASN A 123 0.17 8.45 -2.99
CA ASN A 123 -0.34 9.30 -1.93
C ASN A 123 0.82 9.89 -1.13
N LYS A 124 1.08 11.19 -1.36
CA LYS A 124 2.16 11.95 -0.72
C LYS A 124 2.09 11.92 0.81
N ASP A 125 0.89 12.01 1.38
CA ASP A 125 0.70 12.05 2.83
C ASP A 125 1.03 10.70 3.47
N SER A 126 0.69 9.61 2.79
CA SER A 126 1.07 8.25 3.17
C SER A 126 2.58 8.07 3.17
N ILE A 127 3.26 8.43 2.07
CA ILE A 127 4.72 8.33 1.99
C ILE A 127 5.43 9.23 3.01
N ALA A 128 4.96 10.47 3.20
CA ALA A 128 5.52 11.36 4.20
C ALA A 128 5.38 10.81 5.62
N TRP A 129 4.23 10.21 5.95
CA TRP A 129 4.03 9.55 7.23
C TRP A 129 4.94 8.33 7.38
N CYS A 130 5.00 7.46 6.36
CA CYS A 130 5.81 6.25 6.35
C CYS A 130 7.30 6.56 6.59
N SER A 131 7.88 7.44 5.78
CA SER A 131 9.30 7.84 5.88
C SER A 131 9.67 8.41 7.25
N LYS A 132 8.72 9.03 7.95
CA LYS A 132 8.94 9.60 9.27
C LYS A 132 8.81 8.58 10.40
N ASN A 133 7.95 7.57 10.27
CA ASN A 133 7.49 6.74 11.39
C ASN A 133 7.81 5.25 11.28
N ILE A 134 8.20 4.75 10.10
CA ILE A 134 8.54 3.34 9.90
C ILE A 134 10.04 3.22 9.63
N PRO A 135 10.84 2.72 10.59
CA PRO A 135 12.25 2.48 10.38
C PRO A 135 12.49 1.25 9.49
N ASN A 136 13.71 1.13 8.96
CA ASN A 136 14.18 -0.04 8.20
C ASN A 136 13.38 -0.35 6.91
N VAL A 137 12.66 0.65 6.39
CA VAL A 137 11.98 0.59 5.09
C VAL A 137 12.28 1.88 4.33
N SER A 138 12.70 1.75 3.07
CA SER A 138 12.92 2.88 2.17
C SER A 138 11.65 3.17 1.37
N PHE A 139 11.09 4.38 1.53
CA PHE A 139 9.85 4.77 0.86
C PHE A 139 10.09 5.68 -0.35
N ASN A 140 9.32 5.47 -1.41
CA ASN A 140 9.33 6.27 -2.63
C ASN A 140 7.92 6.78 -2.98
N LEU A 141 7.79 8.09 -3.19
CA LEU A 141 6.60 8.67 -3.82
C LEU A 141 6.66 8.43 -5.32
N ASN A 142 5.73 7.62 -5.84
CA ASN A 142 5.58 7.43 -7.28
C ASN A 142 4.47 8.33 -7.85
N SER A 143 4.23 8.20 -9.15
CA SER A 143 3.12 8.86 -9.82
C SER A 143 2.10 7.82 -10.31
N LEU A 144 0.98 8.29 -10.87
CA LEU A 144 0.03 7.41 -11.53
C LEU A 144 0.55 6.85 -12.87
N GLU A 145 1.61 7.44 -13.43
CA GLU A 145 2.33 6.85 -14.55
C GLU A 145 3.04 5.58 -14.07
N ALA A 146 2.91 4.50 -14.85
CA ALA A 146 3.55 3.22 -14.58
C ALA A 146 5.06 3.28 -14.87
N LYS A 147 5.77 4.08 -14.07
CA LYS A 147 7.21 4.31 -14.15
C LYS A 147 7.76 4.55 -12.76
N LEU A 148 8.63 3.66 -12.33
CA LEU A 148 9.30 3.67 -11.04
C LEU A 148 10.77 4.04 -11.22
N PRO A 149 11.41 4.65 -10.20
CA PRO A 149 12.76 5.19 -10.32
C PRO A 149 13.85 4.12 -10.28
N TRP A 150 13.48 2.85 -10.20
CA TRP A 150 14.43 1.74 -10.06
C TRP A 150 14.87 1.20 -11.42
N PRO A 151 16.16 0.82 -11.57
CA PRO A 151 16.64 0.11 -12.74
C PRO A 151 15.95 -1.25 -12.94
N ASP A 152 16.16 -1.83 -14.12
CA ASP A 152 15.72 -3.19 -14.42
C ASP A 152 16.31 -4.18 -13.41
N ASN A 153 15.57 -5.24 -13.09
CA ASN A 153 16.05 -6.34 -12.24
C ASN A 153 16.54 -5.88 -10.84
N THR A 154 15.86 -4.91 -10.24
CA THR A 154 16.21 -4.38 -8.92
C THR A 154 15.72 -5.26 -7.78
N PHE A 155 14.47 -5.72 -7.83
CA PHE A 155 13.79 -6.39 -6.72
C PHE A 155 13.75 -7.91 -6.90
N ASP A 156 13.89 -8.62 -5.79
CA ASP A 156 13.74 -10.09 -5.74
C ASP A 156 12.27 -10.48 -5.53
N VAL A 157 11.52 -9.66 -4.79
CA VAL A 157 10.09 -9.86 -4.53
C VAL A 157 9.37 -8.53 -4.71
N ILE A 158 8.25 -8.56 -5.42
CA ILE A 158 7.32 -7.45 -5.52
C ILE A 158 5.94 -7.98 -5.16
N TYR A 159 5.24 -7.29 -4.28
CA TYR A 159 3.83 -7.57 -4.00
C TYR A 159 3.04 -6.27 -3.98
N GLY A 160 1.74 -6.40 -4.21
CA GLY A 160 0.79 -5.30 -4.08
C GLY A 160 -0.58 -5.87 -3.73
N ILE A 161 -1.25 -5.29 -2.74
CA ILE A 161 -2.51 -5.82 -2.20
C ILE A 161 -3.65 -4.86 -2.51
N SER A 162 -4.65 -5.35 -3.25
CA SER A 162 -5.88 -4.62 -3.61
C SER A 162 -5.64 -3.34 -4.43
N ILE A 163 -4.70 -3.36 -5.39
CA ILE A 163 -4.37 -2.19 -6.22
C ILE A 163 -4.98 -2.29 -7.61
N PHE A 164 -4.81 -3.44 -8.28
CA PHE A 164 -5.35 -3.64 -9.64
C PHE A 164 -6.87 -3.41 -9.70
N THR A 165 -7.60 -3.64 -8.61
CA THR A 165 -9.05 -3.38 -8.51
C THR A 165 -9.45 -1.91 -8.72
N HIS A 166 -8.51 -0.97 -8.62
CA HIS A 166 -8.74 0.47 -8.78
C HIS A 166 -8.19 1.05 -10.09
N LEU A 167 -7.49 0.24 -10.88
CA LEU A 167 -6.83 0.68 -12.11
C LEU A 167 -7.70 0.37 -13.33
N SER A 168 -7.60 1.21 -14.36
CA SER A 168 -8.15 0.87 -15.67
C SER A 168 -7.36 -0.28 -16.31
N GLU A 169 -7.98 -0.99 -17.25
CA GLU A 169 -7.34 -2.10 -17.98
C GLU A 169 -6.00 -1.70 -18.62
N ASN A 170 -5.95 -0.54 -19.29
CA ASN A 170 -4.69 -0.02 -19.85
C ASN A 170 -3.61 0.16 -18.78
N MET A 171 -4.00 0.63 -17.59
CA MET A 171 -3.08 0.77 -16.47
C MET A 171 -2.66 -0.58 -15.88
N HIS A 172 -3.47 -1.63 -15.98
CA HIS A 172 -3.04 -2.99 -15.58
C HIS A 172 -1.84 -3.42 -16.40
N PHE A 173 -1.93 -3.32 -17.74
CA PHE A 173 -0.85 -3.70 -18.63
C PHE A 173 0.39 -2.83 -18.46
N ALA A 174 0.21 -1.52 -18.32
CA ALA A 174 1.32 -0.59 -18.11
C ALA A 174 2.07 -0.89 -16.81
N TRP A 175 1.35 -1.07 -15.69
CA TRP A 175 1.96 -1.42 -14.41
C TRP A 175 2.56 -2.81 -14.42
N LEU A 176 1.92 -3.81 -15.02
CA LEU A 176 2.50 -5.16 -15.12
C LEU A 176 3.83 -5.12 -15.86
N LYS A 177 3.91 -4.40 -16.99
CA LYS A 177 5.17 -4.24 -17.73
C LYS A 177 6.25 -3.59 -16.87
N GLU A 178 5.91 -2.55 -16.12
CA GLU A 178 6.85 -1.85 -15.26
C GLU A 178 7.32 -2.69 -14.06
N LEU A 179 6.40 -3.40 -13.40
CA LEU A 179 6.73 -4.27 -12.28
C LEU A 179 7.61 -5.44 -12.73
N VAL A 180 7.32 -6.04 -13.90
CA VAL A 180 8.17 -7.08 -14.50
C VAL A 180 9.54 -6.53 -14.86
N ARG A 181 9.63 -5.29 -15.36
CA ARG A 181 10.93 -4.66 -15.69
C ARG A 181 11.84 -4.58 -14.47
N ILE A 182 11.31 -4.15 -13.32
CA ILE A 182 12.10 -3.97 -12.08
C ILE A 182 12.23 -5.26 -11.26
N LEU A 183 11.48 -6.32 -11.57
CA LEU A 183 11.60 -7.64 -10.96
C LEU A 183 12.78 -8.39 -11.58
N LYS A 184 13.64 -8.99 -10.76
CA LYS A 184 14.70 -9.88 -11.25
C LYS A 184 14.08 -11.09 -11.97
N PRO A 185 14.70 -11.56 -13.06
CA PRO A 185 14.27 -12.81 -13.66
C PRO A 185 14.44 -13.95 -12.66
N ALA A 186 13.53 -14.92 -12.69
CA ALA A 186 13.70 -16.15 -11.92
C ALA A 186 15.04 -16.78 -12.31
N THR A 187 15.95 -16.91 -11.35
CA THR A 187 17.18 -17.67 -11.55
C THR A 187 16.77 -19.12 -11.78
N ALA A 188 17.13 -19.69 -12.94
CA ALA A 188 16.97 -21.11 -13.24
C ALA A 188 17.88 -21.95 -12.31
N GLY A 189 17.49 -22.08 -11.05
CA GLY A 189 18.14 -22.90 -10.05
C GLY A 189 17.56 -24.31 -10.08
N GLY A 190 18.15 -25.19 -10.90
CA GLY A 190 18.26 -26.64 -10.63
C GLY A 190 17.00 -27.41 -10.21
N GLY A 191 15.92 -27.31 -10.95
CA GLY A 191 14.76 -28.19 -10.79
C GLY A 191 13.78 -27.96 -11.92
N GLY A 192 13.63 -28.94 -12.82
CA GLY A 192 12.76 -28.85 -13.98
C GLY A 192 11.30 -28.61 -13.59
N GLY A 193 10.89 -27.35 -13.63
CA GLY A 193 9.52 -26.90 -13.48
C GLY A 193 9.39 -25.55 -14.18
N GLU A 194 8.42 -25.44 -15.08
CA GLU A 194 8.17 -24.27 -15.91
C GLU A 194 8.19 -22.97 -15.11
N ALA A 195 8.90 -21.98 -15.65
CA ALA A 195 8.86 -20.62 -15.16
C ALA A 195 7.45 -20.06 -15.37
N VAL A 196 6.64 -20.09 -14.32
CA VAL A 196 5.38 -19.33 -14.31
C VAL A 196 5.74 -17.88 -14.04
N ARG A 197 5.60 -17.06 -15.08
CA ARG A 197 5.62 -15.59 -14.99
C ARG A 197 4.29 -15.08 -14.49
#